data_AF-A0A7V9EYG2-F1
#
_entry.id   AF-A0A7V9EYG2-F1
#
_cell.length_a   1.000
_cell.length_b   1.000
_cell.length_c   1.000
_cell.angle_alpha   90.00
_cell.angle_beta   90.00
_cell.angle_gamma   90.00
#
_symmetry.space_group_name_H-M   'P 1'
#
loop_
_entity.id
_entity.type
_entity.pdbx_description
1 polymer ?
#
loop_
_entity_poly.entity_id
_entity_poly.type
_entity_poly.pdbx_seq_one_letter_code
_entity_poly.pdbx_strand_id
1 'polypeptide(L)'
;MGMRIVEEQIRLDPPGVTQRLRVDLHGVAVFGPDDDHVAIRWEWVNDITAGEHVVVSSASDAITIPAGSFGLAPDDLAGRLERARSITERPEVIAELARGGAPG
;
A
#
# COMPACT_ATOMS: atom_id res chain seq x y z
N MET A 1 -6.13 -17.83 -12.95
CA MET A 1 -5.53 -17.31 -11.71
C MET A 1 -6.08 -15.91 -11.50
N GLY A 2 -6.84 -15.68 -10.43
CA GLY A 2 -7.51 -14.40 -10.19
C GLY A 2 -6.50 -13.28 -9.96
N MET A 3 -6.83 -12.07 -10.44
CA MET A 3 -6.08 -10.86 -10.19
C MET A 3 -6.01 -10.65 -8.67
N ARG A 4 -4.80 -10.67 -8.08
CA ARG A 4 -4.60 -10.47 -6.64
C ARG A 4 -4.54 -8.97 -6.39
N ILE A 5 -5.61 -8.46 -5.77
CA ILE A 5 -5.75 -7.07 -5.34
C ILE A 5 -6.13 -7.11 -3.86
N VAL A 6 -5.51 -6.26 -3.06
CA VAL A 6 -5.97 -5.95 -1.70
C VAL A 6 -6.29 -4.46 -1.62
N GLU A 7 -7.43 -4.12 -1.03
CA GLU A 7 -7.89 -2.75 -0.85
C GLU A 7 -8.24 -2.51 0.62
N GLU A 8 -7.93 -1.32 1.11
CA GLU A 8 -8.30 -0.85 2.44
C GLU A 8 -8.79 0.60 2.35
N GLN A 9 -9.81 0.93 3.13
CA GLN A 9 -10.19 2.33 3.33
C GLN A 9 -9.39 2.91 4.50
N ILE A 10 -8.59 3.92 4.20
CA ILE A 10 -7.85 4.69 5.18
C ILE A 10 -8.58 6.01 5.43
N ARG A 11 -8.65 6.42 6.71
CA ARG A 11 -9.14 7.75 7.09
C ARG A 11 -7.95 8.66 7.28
N LEU A 12 -7.95 9.79 6.59
CA LEU A 12 -6.95 10.83 6.76
C LEU A 12 -7.46 11.93 7.71
N ASP A 13 -6.51 12.70 8.22
CA ASP A 13 -6.76 13.98 8.85
C ASP A 13 -6.76 15.11 7.79
N PRO A 14 -7.76 16.01 7.78
CA PRO A 14 -8.83 16.17 8.77
C PRO A 14 -9.91 15.07 8.68
N PRO A 15 -10.58 14.76 9.81
CA PRO A 15 -11.58 13.71 9.89
C PRO A 15 -12.69 13.92 8.87
N GLY A 16 -12.88 12.94 7.99
CA GLY A 16 -13.90 12.95 6.94
C GLY A 16 -13.35 12.67 5.53
N VAL A 17 -12.04 12.80 5.32
CA VAL A 17 -11.40 12.39 4.07
C VAL A 17 -11.07 10.91 4.15
N THR A 18 -11.83 10.10 3.39
CA THR A 18 -11.50 8.69 3.18
C THR A 18 -10.74 8.55 1.88
N GLN A 19 -9.61 7.87 1.93
CA GLN A 19 -8.91 7.40 0.75
C GLN A 19 -8.97 5.87 0.69
N ARG A 20 -8.91 5.32 -0.51
CA ARG A 20 -8.77 3.89 -0.71
C ARG A 20 -7.34 3.58 -1.09
N LEU A 21 -6.65 2.86 -0.21
CA LEU A 21 -5.35 2.27 -0.49
C LEU A 21 -5.57 0.95 -1.24
N ARG A 22 -4.83 0.74 -2.32
CA ARG A 22 -4.84 -0.48 -3.12
C ARG A 22 -3.41 -0.96 -3.33
N VAL A 23 -3.18 -2.25 -3.09
CA VAL A 23 -1.93 -2.93 -3.43
C VAL A 23 -2.27 -4.10 -4.35
N ASP A 24 -1.63 -4.16 -5.51
CA ASP A 24 -1.87 -5.24 -6.48
C ASP A 24 -0.62 -5.61 -7.27
N LEU A 25 -0.77 -6.45 -8.30
CA LEU A 25 0.33 -6.93 -9.12
C LEU A 25 1.09 -5.82 -9.88
N HIS A 26 0.49 -4.65 -10.10
CA HIS A 26 1.08 -3.53 -10.83
C HIS A 26 1.79 -2.54 -9.91
N GLY A 27 1.29 -2.33 -8.69
CA GLY A 27 1.87 -1.35 -7.78
C GLY A 27 1.05 -1.08 -6.53
N VAL A 28 1.32 0.09 -5.97
CA VAL A 28 0.57 0.69 -4.86
C VAL A 28 -0.17 1.90 -5.41
N ALA A 29 -1.44 2.05 -5.06
CA ALA A 29 -2.25 3.17 -5.46
C ALA A 29 -3.11 3.69 -4.30
N VAL A 30 -3.34 4.99 -4.28
CA VAL A 30 -4.26 5.66 -3.37
C VAL A 30 -5.28 6.43 -4.18
N PHE A 31 -6.55 6.23 -3.89
CA PHE A 31 -7.67 6.93 -4.52
C PHE A 31 -8.33 7.87 -3.51
N GLY A 32 -8.36 9.16 -3.84
CA GLY A 32 -9.01 10.21 -3.09
C GLY A 32 -10.52 10.33 -3.40
N PRO A 33 -11.21 11.26 -2.70
CA PRO A 33 -12.65 11.47 -2.83
C PRO A 33 -13.11 12.11 -4.15
N ASP A 34 -12.23 12.78 -4.89
CA ASP A 34 -12.56 13.59 -6.09
C ASP A 34 -11.95 13.03 -7.39
N ASP A 35 -11.92 11.71 -7.57
CA ASP A 35 -11.24 11.01 -8.69
C ASP A 35 -9.71 11.21 -8.75
N ASP A 36 -9.15 12.03 -7.86
CA ASP A 36 -7.70 12.15 -7.67
C ASP A 36 -7.13 10.80 -7.22
N HIS A 37 -6.06 10.36 -7.88
CA HIS A 37 -5.37 9.16 -7.48
C HIS A 37 -3.88 9.24 -7.81
N VAL A 38 -3.08 8.68 -6.92
CA VAL A 38 -1.65 8.48 -7.13
C VAL A 38 -1.42 6.98 -7.23
N ALA A 39 -0.71 6.54 -8.27
CA ALA A 39 -0.36 5.14 -8.46
C ALA A 39 1.13 5.02 -8.79
N ILE A 40 1.87 4.30 -7.93
CA ILE A 40 3.28 4.01 -8.13
C ILE A 40 3.41 2.54 -8.51
N ARG A 41 3.87 2.29 -9.73
CA ARG A 41 4.16 0.93 -10.20
C ARG A 41 5.37 0.36 -9.50
N TRP A 42 5.40 -0.95 -9.25
CA TRP A 42 6.53 -1.63 -8.59
C TRP A 42 7.88 -1.36 -9.28
N GLU A 43 7.87 -1.28 -10.60
CA GLU A 43 9.06 -0.99 -11.43
C GLU A 43 9.59 0.44 -11.28
N TRP A 44 8.80 1.35 -10.70
CA TRP A 44 9.14 2.76 -10.47
C TRP A 44 9.30 3.10 -8.99
N VAL A 45 9.13 2.12 -8.09
CA VAL A 45 9.42 2.31 -6.68
C VAL A 45 10.92 2.48 -6.52
N ASN A 46 11.33 3.67 -6.09
CA ASN A 46 12.70 3.98 -5.75
C ASN A 46 13.02 3.52 -4.34
N ASP A 47 12.18 3.93 -3.38
CA ASP A 47 12.42 3.76 -1.96
C ASP A 47 11.12 3.51 -1.17
N ILE A 48 11.23 2.71 -0.12
CA ILE A 48 10.17 2.46 0.85
C ILE A 48 10.73 2.68 2.26
N THR A 49 10.31 3.77 2.92
CA THR A 49 10.73 4.08 4.30
C THR A 49 9.63 3.77 5.29
N ALA A 50 10.00 3.19 6.44
CA ALA A 50 9.14 3.09 7.62
C ALA A 50 9.57 4.11 8.69
N GLY A 51 8.58 4.79 9.26
CA GLY A 51 8.72 5.65 10.43
C GLY A 51 7.40 5.63 11.22
N GLU A 52 6.82 6.80 11.46
CA GLU A 52 5.44 6.89 12.00
C GLU A 52 4.39 6.38 11.00
N HIS A 53 4.72 6.43 9.71
CA HIS A 53 3.94 5.93 8.59
C HIS A 53 4.88 5.28 7.58
N VAL A 54 4.34 4.54 6.61
CA VAL A 54 5.12 4.00 5.49
C VAL A 54 5.04 4.98 4.32
N VAL A 55 6.17 5.33 3.73
CA VAL A 55 6.23 6.14 2.49
C VAL A 55 6.77 5.27 1.38
N VAL A 56 5.99 5.13 0.30
CA VAL A 56 6.43 4.52 -0.96
C VAL A 56 6.68 5.65 -1.95
N SER A 57 7.90 5.76 -2.48
CA SER A 57 8.26 6.88 -3.36
C SER A 57 8.75 6.43 -4.73
N SER A 58 8.45 7.26 -5.73
CA SER A 58 8.99 7.21 -7.09
C SER A 58 9.84 8.47 -7.35
N ALA A 59 10.26 8.69 -8.60
CA ALA A 59 10.99 9.91 -8.95
C ALA A 59 10.12 11.18 -8.86
N SER A 60 8.80 11.03 -8.99
CA SER A 60 7.86 12.15 -9.13
C SER A 60 6.78 12.18 -8.05
N ASP A 61 6.54 11.05 -7.37
CA ASP A 61 5.39 10.85 -6.51
C ASP A 61 5.78 10.17 -5.21
N ALA A 62 4.95 10.36 -4.18
CA ALA A 62 5.03 9.62 -2.93
C ALA A 62 3.63 9.25 -2.45
N ILE A 63 3.50 8.03 -1.95
CA ILE A 63 2.30 7.52 -1.30
C ILE A 63 2.61 7.32 0.18
N THR A 64 1.91 8.06 1.03
CA THR A 64 1.98 7.90 2.49
C THR A 64 0.87 6.96 2.94
N ILE A 65 1.25 5.88 3.62
CA ILE A 65 0.37 4.86 4.15
C ILE A 65 0.38 4.96 5.68
N PRO A 66 -0.76 5.22 6.32
CA PRO A 66 -0.82 5.38 7.77
C PRO A 66 -0.46 4.08 8.51
N ALA A 67 0.01 4.23 9.75
CA ALA A 67 0.23 3.08 10.63
C ALA A 67 -1.06 2.29 10.87
N GLY A 68 -0.94 0.97 11.02
CA GLY A 68 -2.08 0.07 11.21
C GLY A 68 -2.78 -0.32 9.90
N SER A 69 -2.33 0.20 8.75
CA SER A 69 -2.84 -0.25 7.46
C SER A 69 -2.61 -1.75 7.24
N PHE A 70 -3.65 -2.43 6.75
CA PHE A 70 -3.75 -3.88 6.66
C PHE A 70 -3.55 -4.61 7.99
N GLY A 71 -3.79 -3.93 9.12
CA GLY A 71 -3.55 -4.48 10.47
C GLY A 71 -2.08 -4.59 10.86
N LEU A 72 -1.17 -3.88 10.18
CA LEU A 72 0.27 -4.03 10.31
C LEU A 72 0.95 -2.80 10.91
N ALA A 73 2.03 -3.04 11.67
CA ALA A 73 2.96 -1.98 12.06
C ALA A 73 3.72 -1.45 10.82
N PRO A 74 4.19 -0.19 10.83
CA PRO A 74 4.89 0.41 9.69
C PRO A 74 6.08 -0.42 9.17
N ASP A 75 6.93 -0.93 10.07
CA ASP A 75 8.10 -1.74 9.68
C ASP A 75 7.70 -3.05 8.99
N ASP A 76 6.68 -3.72 9.53
CA ASP A 76 6.16 -4.98 8.98
C ASP A 76 5.49 -4.79 7.61
N LEU A 77 4.82 -3.65 7.42
CA LEU A 77 4.23 -3.30 6.14
C LEU A 77 5.31 -2.93 5.12
N ALA A 78 6.28 -2.09 5.48
CA ALA A 78 7.38 -1.72 4.60
C ALA A 78 8.19 -2.94 4.16
N GLY A 79 8.52 -3.85 5.09
CA GLY A 79 9.23 -5.09 4.76
C GLY A 79 8.46 -5.98 3.77
N ARG A 80 7.13 -6.06 3.90
CA ARG A 80 6.29 -6.76 2.92
C ARG A 80 6.30 -6.06 1.57
N LEU A 81 6.13 -4.74 1.53
CA LEU A 81 6.14 -3.97 0.28
C LEU A 81 7.50 -4.03 -0.44
N GLU A 82 8.61 -4.06 0.29
CA GLU A 82 9.94 -4.30 -0.28
C GLU A 82 10.02 -5.68 -0.96
N ARG A 83 9.53 -6.74 -0.31
CA ARG A 83 9.43 -8.07 -0.93
C ARG A 83 8.53 -8.07 -2.17
N ALA A 84 7.45 -7.29 -2.17
CA ALA A 84 6.54 -7.18 -3.31
C ALA A 84 7.16 -6.53 -4.57
N ARG A 85 8.30 -5.85 -4.44
CA ARG A 85 9.08 -5.37 -5.59
C ARG A 85 9.51 -6.56 -6.47
N SER A 86 9.85 -7.69 -5.87
CA SER A 86 10.18 -8.94 -6.57
C SER A 86 8.95 -9.56 -7.23
N ILE A 87 8.98 -9.73 -8.54
CA ILE A 87 7.83 -10.28 -9.31
C ILE A 87 7.43 -11.70 -8.87
N THR A 88 8.37 -12.48 -8.34
CA THR A 88 8.10 -13.86 -7.88
C THR A 88 7.43 -13.90 -6.51
N GLU A 89 7.77 -12.97 -5.62
CA GLU A 89 7.22 -12.92 -4.25
C GLU A 89 5.94 -12.07 -4.17
N ARG A 90 5.79 -11.09 -5.05
CA ARG A 90 4.65 -10.17 -5.11
C ARG A 90 3.28 -10.83 -4.95
N PRO A 91 2.94 -11.93 -5.66
CA PRO A 91 1.64 -12.54 -5.50
C PRO A 91 1.41 -13.06 -4.08
N GLU A 92 2.45 -13.62 -3.44
CA GLU A 92 2.39 -14.12 -2.06
C GLU A 92 2.21 -12.97 -1.07
N VAL A 93 2.99 -11.90 -1.19
CA VAL A 93 2.85 -10.72 -0.35
C VAL A 93 1.44 -10.14 -0.41
N ILE A 94 0.85 -9.98 -1.61
CA ILE A 94 -0.52 -9.47 -1.73
C ILE A 94 -1.52 -10.40 -1.02
N ALA A 95 -1.30 -11.72 -1.08
CA ALA A 95 -2.13 -12.67 -0.35
C ALA A 95 -1.92 -12.60 1.17
N GLU A 96 -0.72 -12.28 1.66
CA GLU A 96 -0.45 -12.04 3.08
C GLU A 96 -1.16 -10.76 3.57
N LEU A 97 -1.04 -9.66 2.82
CA LEU A 97 -1.71 -8.39 3.15
C LEU A 97 -3.23 -8.56 3.23
N ALA A 98 -3.82 -9.33 2.32
CA ALA A 98 -5.24 -9.65 2.33
C ALA A 98 -5.69 -10.46 3.58
N ARG A 99 -4.77 -11.19 4.23
CA ARG A 99 -5.04 -11.94 5.47
C ARG A 99 -4.82 -11.09 6.73
N GLY A 100 -3.88 -10.14 6.68
CA GLY A 100 -3.56 -9.24 7.80
C GLY A 100 -4.69 -8.25 8.13
N GLY A 101 -5.49 -7.86 7.12
CA GLY A 101 -6.60 -6.91 7.28
C GLY A 101 -7.89 -7.50 7.87
N ALA A 102 -7.93 -8.77 8.29
CA ALA A 102 -9.09 -9.32 8.98
C ALA A 102 -9.08 -8.86 10.45
N PRO A 103 -10.09 -8.09 10.92
CA PRO A 103 -10.20 -7.77 12.34
C PRO A 103 -10.39 -9.08 13.11
N GLY A 104 -9.46 -9.35 14.03
CA GLY A 104 -9.67 -10.27 15.15
C GLY A 104 -10.52 -9.62 16.23
#